data_AF-A0A0D9YTA4-F1
#
_entry.id   AF-A0A0D9YTA4-F1
#
_cell.length_a   1.000
_cell.length_b   1.000
_cell.length_c   1.000
_cell.angle_alpha   90.00
_cell.angle_beta   90.00
_cell.angle_gamma   90.00
#
_symmetry.space_group_name_H-M   'P 1'
#
loop_
_entity.id
_entity.type
_entity.pdbx_description
1 polymer ?
#
loop_
_entity_poly.entity_id
_entity_poly.type
_entity_poly.pdbx_seq_one_letter_code
_entity_poly.pdbx_strand_id
1 'polypeptide(L)'
;MMEADMENGRLYPERPRTFSTVRTKSSLPPIFRVLMRINPRAFIVLLLLVFSGVLYVGASTSPIVLFVFCICTLSLFFSLYLTKWVLAKDEGPPEMSEISDAIRDGAEGFFRTQYGTISKMACILALVILGIYLFRSTTPQQEASGVGRTTSAYITVASFLLGALCSGIAGFVGMWVSVRANVRVSSAARRSAREALQIAVRAGGFSAIVVVGMAVFGVAILYATFYVWLEVDSPGSMKVTDLPLLLVGYGFGASFVALFAQLGGGIYTKAADVGADLVGKVEQGIPEDDPRNPAVIADLVGDNVGDCAARGADLFESIAAEIISAMILGGTMAQRCKIEGKSLLLVMQHH
;
A
#
# COMPACT_ATOMS: atom_id res chain seq x y z
N MET A 1 40.78 -14.97 9.58
CA MET A 1 40.98 -13.66 8.91
C MET A 1 40.53 -12.50 9.80
N MET A 2 39.45 -12.64 10.58
CA MET A 2 38.97 -11.63 11.54
C MET A 2 39.95 -11.31 12.69
N GLU A 3 40.77 -12.28 13.12
CA GLU A 3 41.75 -12.08 14.20
C GLU A 3 43.04 -11.39 13.74
N ALA A 4 43.47 -11.58 12.49
CA ALA A 4 44.75 -11.06 11.99
C ALA A 4 44.72 -9.55 11.68
N ASP A 5 43.53 -8.99 11.42
CA ASP A 5 43.38 -7.55 11.12
C ASP A 5 43.28 -6.70 12.40
N MET A 6 42.86 -7.29 13.54
CA MET A 6 42.81 -6.57 14.83
C MET A 6 44.19 -6.37 15.48
N GLU A 7 45.16 -7.24 15.22
CA GLU A 7 46.52 -7.13 15.78
C GLU A 7 47.35 -5.98 15.17
N ASN A 8 46.99 -5.47 14.00
CA ASN A 8 47.80 -4.50 13.25
C ASN A 8 47.31 -3.04 13.31
N GLY A 9 46.33 -2.70 14.17
CA GLY A 9 45.89 -1.32 14.37
C GLY A 9 45.28 -0.62 13.15
N ARG A 10 44.96 -1.36 12.08
CA ARG A 10 44.26 -0.84 10.90
C ARG A 10 42.77 -1.07 11.07
N LEU A 11 42.08 -0.09 11.64
CA LEU A 11 40.67 -0.21 12.02
C LEU A 11 39.71 -0.35 10.83
N TYR A 12 40.12 0.01 9.61
CA TYR A 12 39.28 -0.05 8.42
C TYR A 12 40.07 -0.44 7.16
N PRO A 13 39.55 -1.34 6.30
CA PRO A 13 40.15 -1.62 5.01
C PRO A 13 40.05 -0.39 4.10
N GLU A 14 41.16 0.00 3.46
CA GLU A 14 41.25 1.14 2.52
C GLU A 14 40.49 0.92 1.20
N ARG A 15 40.04 -0.31 0.91
CA ARG A 15 39.25 -0.62 -0.29
C ARG A 15 37.80 -0.91 0.10
N PRO A 16 36.80 -0.32 -0.60
CA PRO A 16 35.42 -0.72 -0.43
C PRO A 16 35.31 -2.21 -0.72
N ARG A 17 34.68 -2.95 0.20
CA ARG A 17 34.36 -4.36 -0.03
C ARG A 17 33.34 -4.39 -1.17
N THR A 18 33.75 -4.88 -2.33
CA THR A 18 32.84 -5.13 -3.44
C THR A 18 31.82 -6.17 -2.99
N PHE A 19 30.53 -5.90 -3.23
CA PHE A 19 29.49 -6.88 -2.94
C PHE A 19 29.74 -8.11 -3.82
N SER A 20 30.27 -9.17 -3.22
CA SER A 20 30.37 -10.45 -3.91
C SER A 20 28.96 -10.83 -4.34
N THR A 21 28.67 -10.86 -5.64
CA THR A 21 27.34 -11.13 -6.24
C THR A 21 26.50 -12.11 -5.42
N VAL A 22 25.71 -11.60 -4.48
CA VAL A 22 24.76 -12.41 -3.72
C VAL A 22 23.58 -12.59 -4.65
N ARG A 23 23.67 -13.61 -5.52
CA ARG A 23 22.50 -14.09 -6.27
C ARG A 23 21.59 -14.83 -5.29
N THR A 24 20.81 -14.09 -4.52
CA THR A 24 19.60 -14.61 -3.88
C THR A 24 18.68 -15.08 -5.01
N LYS A 25 18.43 -16.40 -5.09
CA LYS A 25 17.36 -16.93 -5.93
C LYS A 25 16.05 -16.33 -5.43
N SER A 26 15.57 -15.30 -6.11
CA SER A 26 14.21 -14.77 -5.99
C SER A 26 13.21 -15.92 -6.17
N SER A 27 12.78 -16.52 -5.06
CA SER A 27 11.71 -17.50 -5.06
C SER A 27 10.39 -16.74 -5.15
N LEU A 28 9.89 -16.56 -6.37
CA LEU A 28 8.55 -16.01 -6.61
C LEU A 28 7.54 -16.73 -5.70
N PRO A 29 6.67 -15.98 -4.99
CA PRO A 29 5.59 -16.56 -4.20
C PRO A 29 4.75 -17.50 -5.07
N PRO A 30 4.18 -18.58 -4.50
CA PRO A 30 3.47 -19.60 -5.27
C PRO A 30 2.32 -19.04 -6.12
N ILE A 31 1.61 -18.00 -5.63
CA ILE A 31 0.56 -17.29 -6.37
C ILE A 31 1.09 -16.64 -7.65
N PHE A 32 2.25 -15.97 -7.58
CA PHE A 32 2.87 -15.34 -8.75
C PHE A 32 3.34 -16.37 -9.77
N ARG A 33 3.79 -17.54 -9.32
CA ARG A 33 4.20 -18.65 -10.19
C ARG A 33 3.01 -19.24 -10.95
N VAL A 34 1.84 -19.28 -10.32
CA VAL A 34 0.57 -19.69 -10.95
C VAL A 34 0.10 -18.61 -11.94
N LEU A 35 0.13 -17.34 -11.54
CA LEU A 35 -0.27 -16.22 -12.41
C LEU A 35 0.58 -16.13 -13.68
N MET A 36 1.90 -16.33 -13.56
CA MET A 36 2.81 -16.33 -14.71
C MET A 36 2.71 -17.58 -15.60
N ARG A 37 2.02 -18.64 -15.16
CA ARG A 37 1.67 -19.78 -16.02
C ARG A 37 0.40 -19.54 -16.84
N ILE A 38 -0.40 -18.54 -16.48
CA ILE A 38 -1.58 -18.16 -17.25
C ILE A 38 -1.10 -17.53 -18.56
N ASN A 39 -1.70 -17.95 -19.68
CA ASN A 39 -1.41 -17.34 -20.98
C ASN A 39 -1.63 -15.81 -20.88
N PRO A 40 -0.68 -14.97 -21.28
CA PRO A 40 -0.79 -13.51 -21.15
C PRO A 40 -2.07 -12.97 -21.80
N ARG A 41 -2.55 -13.59 -22.89
CA ARG A 41 -3.83 -13.23 -23.52
C ARG A 41 -5.03 -13.57 -22.62
N ALA A 42 -5.02 -14.73 -21.98
CA ALA A 42 -6.07 -15.13 -21.05
C ALA A 42 -6.09 -14.25 -19.79
N PHE A 43 -4.91 -13.84 -19.31
CA PHE A 43 -4.79 -12.90 -18.20
C PHE A 43 -5.36 -11.52 -18.54
N ILE A 44 -5.06 -10.99 -19.74
CA ILE A 44 -5.63 -9.72 -20.22
C ILE A 44 -7.16 -9.81 -20.34
N VAL A 45 -7.69 -10.91 -20.90
CA VAL A 45 -9.14 -11.12 -21.00
C VAL A 45 -9.79 -11.17 -19.61
N LEU A 46 -9.18 -11.89 -18.66
CA LEU A 46 -9.68 -11.94 -17.28
C LEU A 46 -9.71 -10.54 -16.65
N LEU A 47 -8.67 -9.74 -16.85
CA LEU A 47 -8.57 -8.38 -16.31
C LEU A 47 -9.65 -7.47 -16.93
N LEU A 48 -9.88 -7.58 -18.24
CA LEU A 48 -10.96 -6.85 -18.92
C LEU A 48 -12.35 -7.29 -18.45
N LEU A 49 -12.56 -8.58 -18.19
CA LEU A 49 -13.83 -9.08 -17.65
C LEU A 49 -14.08 -8.56 -16.24
N VAL A 50 -13.08 -8.62 -15.36
CA VAL A 50 -13.17 -8.05 -14.00
C VAL A 50 -13.45 -6.56 -14.07
N PHE A 51 -12.73 -5.82 -14.91
CA PHE A 51 -12.93 -4.39 -15.10
C PHE A 51 -14.34 -4.06 -15.62
N SER A 52 -14.82 -4.79 -16.62
CA SER A 52 -16.18 -4.64 -17.14
C SER A 52 -17.23 -4.97 -16.07
N GLY A 53 -16.98 -5.96 -15.23
CA GLY A 53 -17.85 -6.29 -14.09
C GLY A 53 -17.91 -5.15 -13.07
N VAL A 54 -16.76 -4.56 -12.72
CA VAL A 54 -16.69 -3.39 -11.82
C VAL A 54 -17.47 -2.20 -12.40
N LEU A 55 -17.28 -1.89 -13.69
CA LEU A 55 -18.03 -0.82 -14.35
C LEU A 55 -19.53 -1.10 -14.39
N TYR A 56 -19.93 -2.35 -14.66
CA TYR A 56 -21.34 -2.75 -14.65
C TYR A 56 -21.98 -2.58 -13.27
N VAL A 57 -21.30 -3.02 -12.21
CA VAL A 57 -21.76 -2.85 -10.82
C VAL A 57 -21.84 -1.37 -10.44
N GLY A 58 -20.87 -0.56 -10.87
CA GLY A 58 -20.88 0.89 -10.66
C GLY A 58 -22.05 1.57 -11.37
N ALA A 59 -22.27 1.24 -12.64
CA ALA A 59 -23.40 1.75 -13.44
C ALA A 59 -24.76 1.34 -12.87
N SER A 60 -24.84 0.14 -12.28
CA SER A 60 -26.05 -0.36 -11.60
C SER A 60 -26.32 0.30 -10.25
N THR A 61 -25.31 0.96 -9.66
CA THR A 61 -25.42 1.64 -8.37
C THR A 61 -25.82 3.12 -8.55
N SER A 62 -24.99 3.90 -9.25
CA SER A 62 -25.23 5.34 -9.46
C SER A 62 -24.30 5.93 -10.51
N PRO A 63 -24.74 6.95 -11.28
CA PRO A 63 -23.86 7.70 -12.18
C PRO A 63 -22.63 8.30 -11.49
N ILE A 64 -22.73 8.66 -10.21
CA ILE A 64 -21.60 9.21 -9.44
C ILE A 64 -20.52 8.16 -9.20
N VAL A 65 -20.92 6.93 -8.85
CA VAL A 65 -19.98 5.82 -8.64
C VAL A 65 -19.26 5.46 -9.94
N LEU A 66 -19.99 5.45 -11.06
CA LEU A 66 -19.39 5.25 -12.38
C LEU A 66 -18.37 6.35 -12.72
N PHE A 67 -18.71 7.61 -12.42
CA PHE A 67 -17.78 8.73 -12.59
C PHE A 67 -16.50 8.55 -11.75
N VAL A 68 -16.64 8.16 -10.48
CA VAL A 68 -15.49 7.86 -9.60
C VAL A 68 -14.61 6.75 -10.20
N PHE A 69 -15.20 5.66 -10.69
CA PHE A 69 -14.44 4.59 -11.35
C PHE A 69 -13.68 5.07 -12.59
N CYS A 70 -14.28 5.93 -13.41
CA CYS A 70 -13.60 6.53 -14.55
C CYS A 70 -12.39 7.37 -14.12
N ILE A 71 -12.54 8.21 -13.09
CA ILE A 71 -11.44 9.05 -12.57
C ILE A 71 -10.33 8.19 -11.95
N CYS A 72 -10.66 7.18 -11.13
CA CYS A 72 -9.68 6.24 -10.58
C CYS A 72 -8.94 5.48 -11.69
N THR A 73 -9.65 5.07 -12.74
CA THR A 73 -9.02 4.39 -13.88
C THR A 73 -8.06 5.31 -14.62
N LEU A 74 -8.47 6.56 -14.88
CA LEU A 74 -7.63 7.57 -15.52
C LEU A 74 -6.38 7.88 -14.68
N SER A 75 -6.53 7.98 -13.36
CA SER A 75 -5.41 8.26 -12.46
C SER A 75 -4.40 7.11 -12.43
N LEU A 76 -4.86 5.85 -12.46
CA LEU A 76 -3.99 4.68 -12.61
C LEU A 76 -3.28 4.65 -13.98
N PHE A 77 -3.94 5.04 -15.07
CA PHE A 77 -3.25 5.17 -16.37
C PHE A 77 -2.19 6.27 -16.37
N PHE A 78 -2.50 7.41 -15.74
CA PHE A 78 -1.54 8.49 -15.59
C PHE A 78 -0.35 8.09 -14.70
N SER A 79 -0.59 7.31 -13.64
CA SER A 79 0.48 6.77 -12.79
C SER A 79 1.39 5.83 -13.59
N LEU A 80 0.84 4.93 -14.41
CA LEU A 80 1.62 4.08 -15.32
C LEU A 80 2.48 4.90 -16.31
N TYR A 81 1.95 6.00 -16.82
CA TYR A 81 2.71 6.92 -17.65
C TYR A 81 3.90 7.52 -16.88
N LEU A 82 3.70 7.98 -15.65
CA LEU A 82 4.76 8.51 -14.79
C LEU A 82 5.84 7.44 -14.51
N THR A 83 5.45 6.22 -14.16
CA THR A 83 6.41 5.12 -13.91
C THR A 83 7.23 4.83 -15.14
N LYS A 84 6.61 4.70 -16.32
CA LYS A 84 7.34 4.46 -17.57
C LYS A 84 8.32 5.58 -17.86
N TRP A 85 7.91 6.83 -17.63
CA TRP A 85 8.78 7.98 -17.82
C TRP A 85 9.97 7.98 -16.87
N VAL A 86 9.76 7.65 -15.59
CA VAL A 86 10.83 7.54 -14.59
C VAL A 86 11.78 6.40 -14.94
N LEU A 87 11.26 5.20 -15.24
CA LEU A 87 12.08 4.02 -15.52
C LEU A 87 12.89 4.14 -16.82
N ALA A 88 12.44 4.96 -17.77
CA ALA A 88 13.18 5.27 -18.99
C ALA A 88 14.43 6.14 -18.74
N LYS A 89 14.62 6.68 -17.54
CA LYS A 89 15.83 7.45 -17.18
C LYS A 89 17.01 6.52 -16.92
N ASP A 90 18.18 7.05 -17.26
CA ASP A 90 19.48 6.40 -17.09
C ASP A 90 19.77 6.11 -15.61
N GLU A 91 20.31 4.92 -15.35
CA GLU A 91 20.71 4.46 -14.00
C GLU A 91 22.15 4.87 -13.66
N GLY A 92 22.88 5.46 -14.60
CA GLY A 92 24.24 5.92 -14.39
C GLY A 92 25.30 4.84 -14.61
N PRO A 93 26.53 5.07 -14.11
CA PRO A 93 27.64 4.13 -14.23
C PRO A 93 27.37 2.80 -13.50
N PRO A 94 28.04 1.70 -13.90
CA PRO A 94 27.86 0.37 -13.28
C PRO A 94 28.01 0.36 -11.76
N GLU A 95 28.91 1.18 -11.22
CA GLU A 95 29.18 1.27 -9.78
C GLU A 95 27.95 1.76 -8.99
N MET A 96 27.12 2.64 -9.59
CA MET A 96 25.86 3.07 -8.98
C MET A 96 24.82 1.96 -8.99
N SER A 97 24.80 1.13 -10.04
CA SER A 97 23.89 -0.01 -10.13
C SER A 97 24.22 -1.06 -9.07
N GLU A 98 25.49 -1.33 -8.80
CA GLU A 98 25.90 -2.31 -7.77
C GLU A 98 25.37 -1.94 -6.38
N ILE A 99 25.46 -0.65 -6.01
CA ILE A 99 24.91 -0.15 -4.74
C ILE A 99 23.38 -0.20 -4.76
N SER A 100 22.75 0.23 -5.86
CA SER A 100 21.30 0.20 -6.00
C SER A 100 20.72 -1.21 -5.90
N ASP A 101 21.41 -2.21 -6.44
CA ASP A 101 21.00 -3.61 -6.38
C ASP A 101 21.12 -4.18 -4.96
N ALA A 102 22.14 -3.80 -4.19
CA ALA A 102 22.26 -4.17 -2.78
C ALA A 102 21.12 -3.58 -1.93
N ILE A 103 20.79 -2.30 -2.13
CA ILE A 103 19.64 -1.65 -1.47
C ILE A 103 18.33 -2.33 -1.88
N ARG A 104 18.20 -2.70 -3.16
CA ARG A 104 17.01 -3.39 -3.66
C ARG A 104 16.82 -4.76 -3.03
N ASP A 105 17.86 -5.59 -2.97
CA ASP A 105 17.79 -6.91 -2.35
C ASP A 105 17.47 -6.81 -0.86
N GLY A 106 18.09 -5.85 -0.15
CA GLY A 106 17.79 -5.57 1.25
C GLY A 106 16.35 -5.14 1.49
N ALA A 107 15.84 -4.20 0.71
CA ALA A 107 14.46 -3.69 0.82
C ALA A 107 13.42 -4.78 0.49
N GLU A 108 13.63 -5.54 -0.61
CA GLU A 108 12.75 -6.64 -0.98
C GLU A 108 12.79 -7.78 0.07
N GLY A 109 13.95 -8.09 0.63
CA GLY A 109 14.13 -9.07 1.71
C GLY A 109 13.43 -8.68 3.01
N PHE A 110 13.59 -7.43 3.44
CA PHE A 110 12.90 -6.88 4.61
C PHE A 110 11.37 -6.89 4.40
N PHE A 111 10.92 -6.36 3.26
CA PHE A 111 9.50 -6.30 2.92
C PHE A 111 8.86 -7.69 2.95
N ARG A 112 9.52 -8.69 2.32
CA ARG A 112 9.05 -10.08 2.32
C ARG A 112 8.87 -10.64 3.74
N THR A 113 9.79 -10.31 4.63
CA THR A 113 9.77 -10.78 6.02
C THR A 113 8.67 -10.10 6.83
N GLN A 114 8.62 -8.77 6.78
CA GLN A 114 7.64 -7.96 7.49
C GLN A 114 6.22 -8.25 6.99
N TYR A 115 5.96 -8.10 5.70
CA TYR A 115 4.62 -8.33 5.13
C TYR A 115 4.20 -9.80 5.16
N GLY A 116 5.16 -10.73 5.11
CA GLY A 116 4.87 -12.15 5.37
C GLY A 116 4.36 -12.40 6.79
N THR A 117 4.86 -11.65 7.77
CA THR A 117 4.40 -11.75 9.17
C THR A 117 3.07 -11.02 9.36
N ILE A 118 2.93 -9.80 8.82
CA ILE A 118 1.68 -9.03 8.83
C ILE A 118 0.54 -9.85 8.22
N SER A 119 0.78 -10.52 7.08
CA SER A 119 -0.24 -11.35 6.41
C SER A 119 -0.71 -12.50 7.29
N LYS A 120 0.20 -13.17 8.02
CA LYS A 120 -0.17 -14.24 8.97
C LYS A 120 -1.01 -13.69 10.12
N MET A 121 -0.59 -12.56 10.70
CA MET A 121 -1.32 -11.93 11.80
C MET A 121 -2.69 -11.42 11.35
N ALA A 122 -2.80 -10.87 10.13
CA ALA A 122 -4.07 -10.47 9.54
C ALA A 122 -5.01 -11.67 9.36
N CYS A 123 -4.51 -12.83 8.91
CA CYS A 123 -5.32 -14.04 8.81
C CYS A 123 -5.81 -14.53 10.18
N ILE A 124 -4.95 -14.50 11.20
CA ILE A 124 -5.34 -14.85 12.58
C ILE A 124 -6.41 -13.89 13.08
N LEU A 125 -6.21 -12.59 12.91
CA LEU A 125 -7.17 -11.58 13.32
C LEU A 125 -8.50 -11.72 12.57
N ALA A 126 -8.47 -12.04 11.28
CA ALA A 126 -9.67 -12.32 10.49
C ALA A 126 -10.48 -13.49 11.07
N LEU A 127 -9.83 -14.56 11.52
CA LEU A 127 -10.51 -15.68 12.22
C LEU A 127 -11.09 -15.26 13.57
N VAL A 128 -10.40 -14.38 14.31
CA VAL A 128 -10.90 -13.82 15.57
C VAL A 128 -12.13 -12.94 15.32
N ILE A 129 -12.08 -12.05 14.32
CA ILE A 129 -13.23 -11.23 13.91
C ILE A 129 -14.41 -12.12 13.51
N LEU A 130 -14.16 -13.16 12.71
CA LEU A 130 -15.18 -14.14 12.32
C LEU A 130 -15.83 -14.77 13.55
N GLY A 131 -15.02 -15.28 14.48
CA GLY A 131 -15.50 -15.88 15.73
C GLY A 131 -16.36 -14.89 16.53
N ILE A 132 -15.87 -13.68 16.75
CA ILE A 132 -16.60 -12.64 17.49
C ILE A 132 -17.98 -12.39 16.85
N TYR A 133 -18.06 -12.20 15.53
CA TYR A 133 -19.34 -11.93 14.87
C TYR A 133 -20.28 -13.15 14.86
N LEU A 134 -19.76 -14.37 14.85
CA LEU A 134 -20.59 -15.58 14.92
C LEU A 134 -21.16 -15.82 16.33
N PHE A 135 -20.40 -15.52 17.39
CA PHE A 135 -20.82 -15.74 18.78
C PHE A 135 -21.54 -14.55 19.42
N ARG A 136 -21.42 -13.34 18.85
CA ARG A 136 -22.10 -12.13 19.34
C ARG A 136 -23.60 -12.17 19.04
N SER A 137 -24.41 -11.66 19.97
CA SER A 137 -25.82 -11.35 19.73
C SER A 137 -25.98 -10.28 18.64
N THR A 138 -26.99 -10.43 17.78
CA THR A 138 -27.32 -9.45 16.75
C THR A 138 -27.64 -8.10 17.38
N THR A 139 -27.09 -7.01 16.83
CA THR A 139 -27.46 -5.67 17.29
C THR A 139 -28.83 -5.27 16.73
N PRO A 140 -29.60 -4.41 17.41
CA PRO A 140 -30.88 -3.91 16.91
C PRO A 140 -30.78 -3.28 15.51
N GLN A 141 -29.65 -2.64 15.19
CA GLN A 141 -29.37 -2.07 13.88
C GLN A 141 -29.11 -3.14 12.80
N GLN A 142 -28.49 -4.28 13.17
CA GLN A 142 -28.30 -5.41 12.27
C GLN A 142 -29.61 -6.14 12.00
N GLU A 143 -30.46 -6.29 13.02
CA GLU A 143 -31.80 -6.87 12.86
C GLU A 143 -32.69 -5.97 11.98
N ALA A 144 -32.62 -4.65 12.17
CA ALA A 144 -33.36 -3.67 11.36
C ALA A 144 -32.90 -3.62 9.90
N SER A 145 -31.66 -4.01 9.60
CA SER A 145 -31.11 -4.00 8.23
C SER A 145 -31.29 -5.34 7.50
N GLY A 146 -31.89 -6.35 8.14
CA GLY A 146 -32.18 -7.65 7.52
C GLY A 146 -30.94 -8.52 7.26
N VAL A 147 -29.74 -8.09 7.70
CA VAL A 147 -28.51 -8.83 7.48
C VAL A 147 -28.32 -9.86 8.60
N GLY A 148 -28.36 -11.13 8.22
CA GLY A 148 -28.12 -12.24 9.14
C GLY A 148 -26.74 -12.17 9.80
N ARG A 149 -26.63 -12.76 10.99
CA ARG A 149 -25.39 -12.80 11.78
C ARG A 149 -24.21 -13.34 10.97
N THR A 150 -24.40 -14.47 10.30
CA THR A 150 -23.39 -15.14 9.46
C THR A 150 -22.95 -14.24 8.31
N THR A 151 -23.90 -13.62 7.60
CA THR A 151 -23.63 -12.71 6.49
C THR A 151 -22.80 -11.51 6.94
N SER A 152 -23.14 -10.87 8.06
CA SER A 152 -22.37 -9.73 8.59
C SER A 152 -20.94 -10.13 8.99
N ALA A 153 -20.76 -11.35 9.51
CA ALA A 153 -19.45 -11.89 9.84
C ALA A 153 -18.57 -12.02 8.59
N TYR A 154 -19.10 -12.66 7.53
CA TYR A 154 -18.37 -12.81 6.26
C TYR A 154 -18.08 -11.48 5.58
N ILE A 155 -19.04 -10.55 5.56
CA ILE A 155 -18.84 -9.20 5.00
C ILE A 155 -17.70 -8.49 5.72
N THR A 156 -17.73 -8.46 7.06
CA THR A 156 -16.72 -7.73 7.85
C THR A 156 -15.34 -8.32 7.64
N VAL A 157 -15.22 -9.65 7.61
CA VAL A 157 -13.96 -10.35 7.39
C VAL A 157 -13.45 -10.13 5.96
N ALA A 158 -14.33 -10.20 4.96
CA ALA A 158 -13.96 -9.93 3.56
C ALA A 158 -13.49 -8.48 3.38
N SER A 159 -14.22 -7.51 3.94
CA SER A 159 -13.82 -6.10 3.93
C SER A 159 -12.47 -5.90 4.61
N PHE A 160 -12.25 -6.52 5.78
CA PHE A 160 -10.97 -6.48 6.51
C PHE A 160 -9.81 -7.03 5.68
N LEU A 161 -9.95 -8.22 5.11
CA LEU A 161 -8.90 -8.83 4.31
C LEU A 161 -8.62 -8.02 3.03
N LEU A 162 -9.66 -7.44 2.41
CA LEU A 162 -9.48 -6.59 1.24
C LEU A 162 -8.75 -5.29 1.59
N GLY A 163 -9.12 -4.64 2.71
CA GLY A 163 -8.44 -3.44 3.19
C GLY A 163 -6.97 -3.69 3.52
N ALA A 164 -6.69 -4.81 4.20
CA ALA A 164 -5.33 -5.25 4.49
C ALA A 164 -4.52 -5.53 3.20
N LEU A 165 -5.12 -6.21 2.23
CA LEU A 165 -4.49 -6.52 0.95
C LEU A 165 -4.16 -5.23 0.17
N CYS A 166 -5.13 -4.32 0.03
CA CYS A 166 -4.95 -3.07 -0.70
C CYS A 166 -3.91 -2.17 -0.03
N SER A 167 -3.92 -2.06 1.30
CA SER A 167 -2.91 -1.32 2.07
C SER A 167 -1.50 -1.90 1.87
N GLY A 168 -1.37 -3.23 1.85
CA GLY A 168 -0.08 -3.85 1.61
C GLY A 168 0.43 -3.71 0.18
N ILE A 169 -0.47 -3.73 -0.81
CA ILE A 169 -0.12 -3.40 -2.20
C ILE A 169 0.33 -1.94 -2.31
N ALA A 170 -0.35 -1.01 -1.63
CA ALA A 170 0.03 0.41 -1.60
C ALA A 170 1.46 0.60 -1.07
N GLY A 171 1.79 -0.02 0.06
CA GLY A 171 3.15 0.00 0.61
C GLY A 171 4.18 -0.64 -0.33
N PHE A 172 3.85 -1.77 -0.95
CA PHE A 172 4.74 -2.44 -1.90
C PHE A 172 5.06 -1.57 -3.12
N VAL A 173 4.04 -0.98 -3.74
CA VAL A 173 4.20 -0.15 -4.94
C VAL A 173 5.08 1.07 -4.64
N GLY A 174 4.88 1.70 -3.49
CA GLY A 174 5.70 2.84 -3.03
C GLY A 174 7.17 2.48 -2.86
N MET A 175 7.47 1.36 -2.19
CA MET A 175 8.84 0.86 -2.07
C MET A 175 9.44 0.51 -3.44
N TRP A 176 8.66 -0.20 -4.28
CA TRP A 176 9.12 -0.72 -5.56
C TRP A 176 9.59 0.39 -6.51
N VAL A 177 8.85 1.51 -6.55
CA VAL A 177 9.24 2.67 -7.35
C VAL A 177 10.42 3.41 -6.71
N SER A 178 10.45 3.57 -5.39
CA SER A 178 11.46 4.36 -4.68
C SER A 178 12.86 3.78 -4.93
N VAL A 179 13.03 2.48 -4.67
CA VAL A 179 14.28 1.76 -4.89
C VAL A 179 14.80 1.89 -6.33
N ARG A 180 13.90 1.97 -7.32
CA ARG A 180 14.27 2.13 -8.74
C ARG A 180 14.50 3.59 -9.14
N ALA A 181 13.85 4.53 -8.47
CA ALA A 181 14.00 5.95 -8.73
C ALA A 181 15.29 6.52 -8.13
N ASN A 182 15.73 6.03 -6.97
CA ASN A 182 16.87 6.59 -6.22
C ASN A 182 18.14 6.68 -7.09
N VAL A 183 18.53 5.59 -7.75
CA VAL A 183 19.71 5.57 -8.62
C VAL A 183 19.60 6.53 -9.81
N ARG A 184 18.40 6.71 -10.34
CA ARG A 184 18.12 7.62 -11.46
C ARG A 184 18.16 9.08 -11.03
N VAL A 185 17.73 9.38 -9.82
CA VAL A 185 17.87 10.71 -9.19
C VAL A 185 19.35 11.02 -9.01
N SER A 186 20.14 10.09 -8.48
CA SER A 186 21.59 10.25 -8.31
C SER A 186 22.32 10.42 -9.65
N SER A 187 21.98 9.62 -10.67
CA SER A 187 22.54 9.78 -12.02
C SER A 187 22.19 11.14 -12.64
N ALA A 188 20.94 11.60 -12.48
CA ALA A 188 20.51 12.91 -12.96
C ALA A 188 21.17 14.08 -12.20
N ALA A 189 21.46 13.92 -10.91
CA ALA A 189 22.11 14.95 -10.10
C ALA A 189 23.52 15.30 -10.61
N ARG A 190 24.20 14.35 -11.27
CA ARG A 190 25.48 14.59 -11.97
C ARG A 190 25.37 15.56 -13.14
N ARG A 191 24.16 15.74 -13.70
CA ARG A 191 23.89 16.57 -14.89
C ARG A 191 23.12 17.83 -14.54
N SER A 192 22.10 17.74 -13.69
CA SER A 192 21.29 18.88 -13.28
C SER A 192 20.43 18.58 -12.04
N ALA A 193 20.49 19.48 -11.06
CA ALA A 193 19.58 19.45 -9.90
C ALA A 193 18.10 19.53 -10.31
N ARG A 194 17.76 20.30 -11.37
CA ARG A 194 16.39 20.40 -11.89
C ARG A 194 15.89 19.05 -12.42
N GLU A 195 16.75 18.30 -13.10
CA GLU A 195 16.37 16.99 -13.62
C GLU A 195 16.22 15.96 -12.49
N ALA A 196 17.15 15.95 -11.53
CA ALA A 196 17.07 15.10 -10.35
C ALA A 196 15.76 15.34 -9.57
N LEU A 197 15.42 16.60 -9.29
CA LEU A 197 14.17 16.96 -8.63
C LEU A 197 12.95 16.54 -9.44
N GLN A 198 12.96 16.70 -10.76
CA GLN A 198 11.85 16.28 -11.62
C GLN A 198 11.62 14.76 -11.57
N ILE A 199 12.68 13.96 -11.52
CA ILE A 199 12.58 12.51 -11.39
C ILE A 199 12.03 12.15 -10.01
N ALA A 200 12.58 12.74 -8.94
CA ALA A 200 12.14 12.49 -7.57
C ALA A 200 10.64 12.82 -7.37
N VAL A 201 10.21 14.01 -7.81
CA VAL A 201 8.80 14.44 -7.70
C VAL A 201 7.87 13.54 -8.51
N ARG A 202 8.28 13.09 -9.70
CA ARG A 202 7.44 12.19 -10.53
C ARG A 202 7.36 10.78 -9.97
N ALA A 203 8.43 10.28 -9.37
CA ALA A 203 8.44 8.99 -8.67
C ALA A 203 7.52 9.03 -7.44
N GLY A 204 7.64 10.07 -6.61
CA GLY A 204 6.73 10.29 -5.47
C GLY A 204 5.28 10.50 -5.90
N GLY A 205 5.05 11.26 -6.98
CA GLY A 205 3.73 11.47 -7.56
C GLY A 205 3.08 10.18 -8.06
N PHE A 206 3.84 9.26 -8.66
CA PHE A 206 3.33 7.93 -9.00
C PHE A 206 2.84 7.19 -7.74
N SER A 207 3.66 7.12 -6.70
CA SER A 207 3.30 6.46 -5.44
C SER A 207 2.03 7.05 -4.84
N ALA A 208 1.96 8.38 -4.72
CA ALA A 208 0.81 9.08 -4.15
C ALA A 208 -0.49 8.82 -4.94
N ILE A 209 -0.43 8.88 -6.27
CA ILE A 209 -1.61 8.65 -7.12
C ILE A 209 -2.10 7.21 -7.02
N VAL A 210 -1.19 6.24 -6.94
CA VAL A 210 -1.58 4.83 -6.74
C VAL A 210 -2.19 4.62 -5.36
N VAL A 211 -1.59 5.18 -4.30
CA VAL A 211 -2.10 5.09 -2.92
C VAL A 211 -3.52 5.66 -2.82
N VAL A 212 -3.71 6.92 -3.23
CA VAL A 212 -5.02 7.60 -3.20
C VAL A 212 -6.01 6.89 -4.12
N GLY A 213 -5.57 6.55 -5.34
CA GLY A 213 -6.39 5.87 -6.34
C GLY A 213 -6.92 4.54 -5.84
N MET A 214 -6.06 3.71 -5.24
CA MET A 214 -6.48 2.41 -4.68
C MET A 214 -7.35 2.56 -3.44
N ALA A 215 -7.11 3.54 -2.58
CA ALA A 215 -7.94 3.79 -1.40
C ALA A 215 -9.38 4.12 -1.83
N VAL A 216 -9.54 5.11 -2.71
CA VAL A 216 -10.86 5.53 -3.23
C VAL A 216 -11.51 4.41 -4.05
N PHE A 217 -10.75 3.77 -4.94
CA PHE A 217 -11.28 2.72 -5.81
C PHE A 217 -11.74 1.48 -5.02
N GLY A 218 -10.98 1.08 -3.99
CA GLY A 218 -11.36 -0.05 -3.13
C GLY A 218 -12.62 0.23 -2.30
N VAL A 219 -12.73 1.42 -1.70
CA VAL A 219 -13.95 1.84 -0.99
C VAL A 219 -15.15 1.89 -1.93
N ALA A 220 -14.98 2.45 -3.14
CA ALA A 220 -16.05 2.55 -4.12
C ALA A 220 -16.48 1.17 -4.67
N ILE A 221 -15.54 0.24 -4.91
CA ILE A 221 -15.85 -1.14 -5.31
C ILE A 221 -16.64 -1.85 -4.22
N LEU A 222 -16.21 -1.76 -2.96
CA LEU A 222 -16.94 -2.39 -1.85
C LEU A 222 -18.34 -1.81 -1.69
N TYR A 223 -18.46 -0.48 -1.74
CA TYR A 223 -19.75 0.20 -1.66
C TYR A 223 -20.71 -0.28 -2.76
N ALA A 224 -20.26 -0.24 -4.03
CA ALA A 224 -21.09 -0.62 -5.17
C ALA A 224 -21.45 -2.13 -5.15
N THR A 225 -20.50 -2.97 -4.76
CA THR A 225 -20.72 -4.42 -4.65
C THR A 225 -21.75 -4.74 -3.59
N PHE A 226 -21.65 -4.15 -2.39
CA PHE A 226 -22.62 -4.37 -1.33
C PHE A 226 -23.98 -3.73 -1.64
N TYR A 227 -24.01 -2.58 -2.32
CA TYR A 227 -25.24 -1.95 -2.78
C TYR A 227 -26.06 -2.89 -3.68
N VAL A 228 -25.41 -3.46 -4.71
CA VAL A 228 -26.07 -4.36 -5.66
C VAL A 228 -26.37 -5.73 -5.03
N TRP A 229 -25.43 -6.30 -4.28
CA TRP A 229 -25.57 -7.65 -3.73
C TRP A 229 -26.61 -7.76 -2.60
N LEU A 230 -26.75 -6.71 -1.78
CA LEU A 230 -27.75 -6.66 -0.71
C LEU A 230 -29.06 -5.99 -1.15
N GLU A 231 -29.20 -5.69 -2.45
CA GLU A 231 -30.36 -5.03 -3.06
C GLU A 231 -30.81 -3.78 -2.29
N VAL A 232 -29.83 -2.98 -1.82
CA VAL A 232 -30.02 -1.81 -0.97
C VAL A 232 -31.04 -0.86 -1.60
N ASP A 233 -31.97 -0.32 -0.80
CA ASP A 233 -33.09 0.54 -1.21
C ASP A 233 -34.30 -0.21 -1.84
N SER A 234 -34.27 -1.54 -1.87
CA SER A 234 -35.44 -2.37 -2.20
C SER A 234 -36.38 -2.57 -0.99
N PRO A 235 -37.70 -2.81 -1.19
CA PRO A 235 -38.64 -3.01 -0.08
C PRO A 235 -38.23 -4.20 0.81
N GLY A 236 -37.94 -3.95 2.08
CA GLY A 236 -37.51 -4.97 3.05
C GLY A 236 -36.00 -5.22 3.11
N SER A 237 -35.19 -4.45 2.39
CA SER A 237 -33.72 -4.51 2.40
C SER A 237 -33.07 -3.45 3.31
N MET A 238 -31.74 -3.48 3.41
CA MET A 238 -30.94 -2.48 4.13
C MET A 238 -31.12 -1.08 3.51
N LYS A 239 -31.17 -0.04 4.37
CA LYS A 239 -31.17 1.35 3.93
C LYS A 239 -29.77 1.81 3.51
N VAL A 240 -29.70 2.70 2.51
CA VAL A 240 -28.45 3.31 2.04
C VAL A 240 -27.64 3.95 3.17
N THR A 241 -28.30 4.44 4.22
CA THR A 241 -27.67 5.08 5.39
C THR A 241 -26.85 4.13 6.25
N ASP A 242 -27.15 2.84 6.25
CA ASP A 242 -26.47 1.84 7.09
C ASP A 242 -25.33 1.14 6.34
N LEU A 243 -25.31 1.25 5.00
CA LEU A 243 -24.29 0.66 4.13
C LEU A 243 -22.84 1.06 4.50
N PRO A 244 -22.52 2.33 4.87
CA PRO A 244 -21.16 2.70 5.26
C PRO A 244 -20.60 1.92 6.47
N LEU A 245 -21.47 1.42 7.36
CA LEU A 245 -21.04 0.63 8.52
C LEU A 245 -20.41 -0.70 8.11
N LEU A 246 -20.79 -1.26 6.95
CA LEU A 246 -20.21 -2.49 6.40
C LEU A 246 -18.78 -2.27 5.85
N LEU A 247 -18.43 -1.01 5.55
CA LEU A 247 -17.12 -0.63 5.03
C LEU A 247 -16.09 -0.45 6.14
N VAL A 248 -16.49 -0.35 7.41
CA VAL A 248 -15.58 -0.18 8.56
C VAL A 248 -14.52 -1.29 8.61
N GLY A 249 -14.88 -2.51 8.20
CA GLY A 249 -13.93 -3.62 8.09
C GLY A 249 -12.74 -3.26 7.19
N TYR A 250 -12.97 -2.57 6.07
CA TYR A 250 -11.92 -2.15 5.14
C TYR A 250 -10.93 -1.18 5.77
N GLY A 251 -11.45 -0.14 6.43
CA GLY A 251 -10.61 0.80 7.21
C GLY A 251 -9.82 0.05 8.28
N PHE A 252 -10.46 -0.84 9.03
CA PHE A 252 -9.78 -1.62 10.07
C PHE A 252 -8.65 -2.51 9.52
N GLY A 253 -8.86 -3.15 8.37
CA GLY A 253 -7.82 -3.91 7.68
C GLY A 253 -6.66 -3.05 7.21
N ALA A 254 -6.97 -1.86 6.68
CA ALA A 254 -5.97 -0.88 6.28
C ALA A 254 -5.11 -0.43 7.47
N SER A 255 -5.74 -0.07 8.59
CA SER A 255 -5.07 0.36 9.83
C SER A 255 -4.22 -0.73 10.44
N PHE A 256 -4.69 -1.98 10.40
CA PHE A 256 -3.92 -3.12 10.87
C PHE A 256 -2.58 -3.24 10.15
N VAL A 257 -2.59 -3.17 8.81
CA VAL A 257 -1.35 -3.26 8.01
C VAL A 257 -0.47 -2.03 8.22
N ALA A 258 -1.06 -0.83 8.19
CA ALA A 258 -0.33 0.42 8.38
C ALA A 258 0.42 0.46 9.72
N LEU A 259 -0.23 0.03 10.81
CA LEU A 259 0.37 -0.03 12.14
C LEU A 259 1.67 -0.84 12.16
N PHE A 260 1.64 -2.07 11.66
CA PHE A 260 2.84 -2.93 11.66
C PHE A 260 3.87 -2.51 10.60
N ALA A 261 3.43 -1.93 9.48
CA ALA A 261 4.32 -1.39 8.47
C ALA A 261 5.15 -0.23 9.04
N GLN A 262 4.49 0.72 9.70
CA GLN A 262 5.11 1.90 10.33
C GLN A 262 6.02 1.52 11.49
N LEU A 263 5.56 0.64 12.38
CA LEU A 263 6.38 0.21 13.51
C LEU A 263 7.61 -0.56 13.03
N GLY A 264 7.42 -1.58 12.18
CA GLY A 264 8.56 -2.39 11.74
C GLY A 264 9.54 -1.61 10.85
N GLY A 265 9.04 -0.83 9.89
CA GLY A 265 9.86 -0.02 9.00
C GLY A 265 10.55 1.12 9.75
N GLY A 266 9.83 1.80 10.65
CA GLY A 266 10.33 2.88 11.49
C GLY A 266 11.43 2.43 12.46
N ILE A 267 11.27 1.26 13.09
CA ILE A 267 12.31 0.67 13.96
C ILE A 267 13.55 0.33 13.13
N TYR A 268 13.37 -0.29 11.95
CA TYR A 268 14.49 -0.69 11.10
C TYR A 268 15.29 0.53 10.62
N THR A 269 14.62 1.53 10.04
CA THR A 269 15.29 2.73 9.52
C THR A 269 15.96 3.51 10.63
N LYS A 270 15.29 3.77 11.76
CA LYS A 270 15.88 4.60 12.82
C LYS A 270 16.97 3.90 13.61
N ALA A 271 16.94 2.58 13.73
CA ALA A 271 18.07 1.85 14.30
C ALA A 271 19.32 1.93 13.39
N ALA A 272 19.14 1.88 12.07
CA ALA A 272 20.23 1.95 11.11
C ALA A 272 20.79 3.38 10.99
N ASP A 273 19.93 4.38 10.78
CA ASP A 273 20.22 5.82 10.70
C ASP A 273 21.05 6.29 11.92
N VAL A 274 20.51 6.09 13.13
CA VAL A 274 21.20 6.51 14.37
C VAL A 274 22.52 5.77 14.57
N GLY A 275 22.59 4.49 14.21
CA GLY A 275 23.82 3.71 14.31
C GLY A 275 24.90 4.15 13.32
N ALA A 276 24.50 4.42 12.06
CA ALA A 276 25.38 4.88 11.00
C ALA A 276 25.95 6.26 11.32
N ASP A 277 25.08 7.18 11.75
CA ASP A 277 25.44 8.57 12.00
C ASP A 277 26.31 8.76 13.23
N LEU A 278 25.96 8.12 14.36
CA LEU A 278 26.73 8.29 15.59
C LEU A 278 28.15 7.74 15.43
N VAL A 279 28.29 6.50 14.96
CA VAL A 279 29.61 5.89 14.82
C VAL A 279 30.39 6.55 13.68
N GLY A 280 29.75 6.81 12.54
CA GLY A 280 30.40 7.40 11.38
C GLY A 280 30.82 8.85 11.63
N LYS A 281 29.85 9.74 11.85
CA LYS A 281 30.09 11.19 11.92
C LYS A 281 30.73 11.62 13.24
N VAL A 282 30.28 11.07 14.37
CA VAL A 282 30.68 11.57 15.70
C VAL A 282 31.92 10.87 16.25
N GLU A 283 31.99 9.53 16.17
CA GLU A 283 33.11 8.79 16.74
C GLU A 283 34.31 8.69 15.78
N GLN A 284 34.07 8.39 14.50
CA GLN A 284 35.12 8.16 13.51
C GLN A 284 35.45 9.40 12.66
N GLY A 285 34.58 10.41 12.66
CA GLY A 285 34.77 11.63 11.86
C GLY A 285 34.77 11.39 10.35
N ILE A 286 34.12 10.32 9.88
CA ILE A 286 33.94 10.06 8.45
C ILE A 286 32.65 10.74 7.94
N PRO A 287 32.55 11.06 6.64
CA PRO A 287 31.34 11.64 6.05
C PRO A 287 30.09 10.77 6.27
N GLU A 288 28.93 11.43 6.16
CA GLU A 288 27.63 10.76 6.00
C GLU A 288 27.63 9.82 4.78
N ASP A 289 26.93 8.70 4.88
CA ASP A 289 26.81 7.70 3.81
C ASP A 289 28.15 7.16 3.27
N ASP A 290 29.22 7.23 4.07
CA ASP A 290 30.54 6.77 3.64
C ASP A 290 30.55 5.24 3.45
N PRO A 291 31.03 4.73 2.29
CA PRO A 291 31.00 3.31 1.97
C PRO A 291 31.85 2.42 2.91
N ARG A 292 32.69 3.01 3.77
CA ARG A 292 33.43 2.29 4.81
C ARG A 292 32.56 1.93 6.01
N ASN A 293 31.44 2.63 6.20
CA ASN A 293 30.51 2.39 7.29
C ASN A 293 29.55 1.23 6.93
N PRO A 294 29.60 0.10 7.66
CA PRO A 294 28.79 -1.07 7.34
C PRO A 294 27.28 -0.86 7.54
N ALA A 295 26.87 0.19 8.26
CA ALA A 295 25.46 0.48 8.54
C ALA A 295 24.75 1.20 7.38
N VAL A 296 25.48 1.81 6.43
CA VAL A 296 24.91 2.68 5.39
C VAL A 296 23.94 1.95 4.46
N ILE A 297 24.21 0.68 4.11
CA ILE A 297 23.25 -0.09 3.30
C ILE A 297 21.95 -0.33 4.08
N ALA A 298 22.03 -0.60 5.37
CA ALA A 298 20.84 -0.80 6.19
C ALA A 298 20.04 0.50 6.33
N ASP A 299 20.73 1.64 6.41
CA ASP A 299 20.09 2.96 6.47
C ASP A 299 19.32 3.26 5.18
N LEU A 300 19.99 3.15 4.03
CA LEU A 300 19.38 3.36 2.71
C LEU A 300 18.26 2.33 2.40
N VAL A 301 18.36 1.10 2.92
CA VAL A 301 17.24 0.14 2.88
C VAL A 301 16.09 0.65 3.74
N GLY A 302 16.41 1.16 4.93
CA GLY A 302 15.51 1.80 5.88
C GLY A 302 14.64 2.88 5.26
N ASP A 303 15.22 3.81 4.50
CA ASP A 303 14.48 4.86 3.81
C ASP A 303 13.40 4.32 2.86
N ASN A 304 13.67 3.19 2.23
CA ASN A 304 12.73 2.58 1.29
C ASN A 304 11.61 1.82 2.02
N VAL A 305 11.92 1.13 3.11
CA VAL A 305 10.95 0.27 3.81
C VAL A 305 10.16 1.00 4.88
N GLY A 306 10.78 1.96 5.57
CA GLY A 306 10.14 2.86 6.53
C GLY A 306 9.51 4.04 5.81
N ASP A 307 10.35 4.92 5.27
CA ASP A 307 9.89 6.24 4.83
C ASP A 307 9.07 6.21 3.54
N CYS A 308 9.24 5.19 2.70
CA CYS A 308 8.41 5.01 1.50
C CYS A 308 7.28 3.99 1.69
N ALA A 309 7.60 2.74 2.02
CA ALA A 309 6.61 1.67 2.09
C ALA A 309 5.59 1.91 3.21
N ALA A 310 6.08 2.24 4.42
CA ALA A 310 5.19 2.43 5.55
C ALA A 310 4.35 3.71 5.41
N ARG A 311 4.90 4.79 4.86
CA ARG A 311 4.14 6.00 4.54
C ARG A 311 3.08 5.79 3.47
N GLY A 312 3.33 4.91 2.49
CA GLY A 312 2.31 4.52 1.52
C GLY A 312 1.11 3.84 2.17
N ALA A 313 1.36 2.92 3.12
CA ALA A 313 0.31 2.24 3.88
C ALA A 313 -0.40 3.18 4.89
N ASP A 314 0.33 4.09 5.53
CA ASP A 314 -0.16 5.15 6.42
C ASP A 314 -1.17 6.05 5.71
N LEU A 315 -0.77 6.64 4.58
CA LEU A 315 -1.65 7.52 3.81
C LEU A 315 -2.87 6.79 3.25
N PHE A 316 -2.70 5.53 2.82
CA PHE A 316 -3.82 4.70 2.37
C PHE A 316 -4.86 4.52 3.49
N GLU A 317 -4.39 4.21 4.69
CA GLU A 317 -5.21 4.03 5.89
C GLU A 317 -6.00 5.30 6.21
N SER A 318 -5.32 6.44 6.29
CA SER A 318 -5.95 7.69 6.72
C SER A 318 -7.00 8.15 5.70
N ILE A 319 -6.70 8.07 4.40
CA ILE A 319 -7.66 8.38 3.34
C ILE A 319 -8.88 7.46 3.40
N ALA A 320 -8.68 6.15 3.57
CA ALA A 320 -9.78 5.20 3.67
C ALA A 320 -10.63 5.47 4.92
N ALA A 321 -10.01 5.70 6.07
CA ALA A 321 -10.68 5.98 7.34
C ALA A 321 -11.48 7.28 7.30
N GLU A 322 -10.93 8.34 6.71
CA GLU A 322 -11.60 9.64 6.54
C GLU A 322 -12.85 9.52 5.65
N ILE A 323 -12.71 8.87 4.48
CA ILE A 323 -13.84 8.67 3.56
C ILE A 323 -14.95 7.87 4.25
N ILE A 324 -14.61 6.74 4.88
CA ILE A 324 -15.58 5.88 5.56
C ILE A 324 -16.24 6.64 6.72
N SER A 325 -15.48 7.39 7.51
CA SER A 325 -16.00 8.19 8.62
C SER A 325 -16.97 9.27 8.15
N ALA A 326 -16.64 9.97 7.06
CA ALA A 326 -17.52 10.96 6.44
C ALA A 326 -18.82 10.33 5.95
N MET A 327 -18.76 9.14 5.33
CA MET A 327 -19.95 8.39 4.89
C MET A 327 -20.83 7.98 6.06
N ILE A 328 -20.26 7.48 7.16
CA ILE A 328 -21.00 7.07 8.37
C ILE A 328 -21.67 8.29 9.02
N LEU A 329 -20.96 9.41 9.14
CA LEU A 329 -21.50 10.65 9.68
C LEU A 329 -22.66 11.16 8.81
N GLY A 330 -22.48 11.20 7.49
CA GLY A 330 -23.52 11.58 6.53
C GLY A 330 -24.76 10.70 6.63
N GLY A 331 -24.60 9.38 6.70
CA GLY A 331 -25.71 8.43 6.90
C GLY A 331 -26.44 8.63 8.23
N THR A 332 -25.70 8.85 9.31
CA THR A 332 -26.27 9.07 10.65
C THR A 332 -27.05 10.39 10.73
N MET A 333 -26.51 11.47 10.15
CA MET A 333 -27.19 12.76 10.07
C MET A 333 -28.46 12.69 9.23
N ALA A 334 -28.41 11.99 8.09
CA ALA A 334 -29.57 11.76 7.24
C ALA A 334 -30.72 11.07 7.99
N GLN A 335 -30.40 10.02 8.75
CA GLN A 335 -31.37 9.32 9.59
C GLN A 335 -32.00 10.23 10.64
N ARG A 336 -31.19 11.04 11.33
CA ARG A 336 -31.69 12.00 12.33
C ARG A 336 -32.59 13.06 11.72
N CYS A 337 -32.26 13.55 10.52
CA CYS A 337 -33.03 14.55 9.79
C CYS A 337 -34.23 13.98 9.02
N LYS A 338 -34.46 12.64 9.05
CA LYS A 338 -35.53 11.94 8.31
C LYS A 338 -35.50 12.22 6.80
N ILE A 339 -34.31 12.37 6.22
CA ILE A 339 -34.15 12.57 4.78
C ILE A 339 -34.23 11.20 4.11
N GLU A 340 -35.31 10.92 3.38
CA GLU A 340 -35.53 9.63 2.71
C GLU A 340 -34.84 9.52 1.33
N GLY A 341 -34.10 8.42 1.15
CA GLY A 341 -33.80 7.68 -0.08
C GLY A 341 -33.18 8.43 -1.25
N LYS A 342 -33.97 9.25 -1.95
CA LYS A 342 -33.55 9.87 -3.22
C LYS A 342 -32.81 11.19 -3.04
N SER A 343 -32.98 11.85 -1.89
CA SER A 343 -32.43 13.18 -1.65
C SER A 343 -30.97 13.16 -1.19
N LEU A 344 -30.42 12.04 -0.70
CA LEU A 344 -29.04 12.04 -0.18
C LEU A 344 -27.98 12.16 -1.27
N LEU A 345 -28.24 11.55 -2.42
CA LEU A 345 -27.40 11.65 -3.62
C LEU A 345 -27.62 13.00 -4.34
N LEU A 346 -28.84 13.55 -4.27
CA LEU A 346 -29.23 14.82 -4.89
C LEU A 346 -28.83 16.07 -4.09
N VAL A 347 -28.69 15.99 -2.76
CA VAL A 347 -28.21 17.12 -1.95
C VAL A 347 -26.74 17.45 -2.24
N MET A 348 -25.95 16.50 -2.76
CA MET A 348 -24.61 16.79 -3.31
C MET A 348 -24.63 17.36 -4.74
N GLN A 349 -25.77 17.40 -5.43
CA GLN A 349 -25.91 18.03 -6.75
C GLN A 349 -26.38 19.50 -6.70
N HIS A 350 -26.79 20.00 -5.53
CA HIS A 350 -27.35 21.35 -5.38
C HIS A 350 -26.48 22.33 -4.59
N HIS A 351 -25.22 21.99 -4.32
CA HIS A 351 -24.22 22.93 -3.80
C HIS A 351 -22.95 22.94 -4.64
#